data_AF-A0A0V8GBS4-F1
#
_entry.id   AF-A0A0V8GBS4-F1
#
_cell.length_a   1.000
_cell.length_b   1.000
_cell.length_c   1.000
_cell.angle_alpha   90.00
_cell.angle_beta   90.00
_cell.angle_gamma   90.00
#
_symmetry.space_group_name_H-M   'P 1'
#
loop_
_entity.id
_entity.type
_entity.pdbx_description
1 polymer ?
#
loop_
_entity_poly.entity_id
_entity_poly.type
_entity_poly.pdbx_seq_one_letter_code
_entity_poly.pdbx_strand_id
1 'polypeptide(L)'
;MSKSDKDYQYLIDEIEKLKFHNRSLLTLIGNLHEEELENTTIHEAVVSFDLSKNDLRELKELIMNYDKNRFAFEQKALLINPVFSRDNLLFIVECFVNSEMFTTMGNEILDDYKKINN
;
A
#
# COMPACT_ATOMS: atom_id res chain seq x y z
N MET A 1 -1.28 -15.69 32.30
CA MET A 1 -1.61 -14.37 31.75
C MET A 1 -2.08 -13.47 32.86
N SER A 2 -1.43 -12.33 33.01
CA SER A 2 -1.86 -11.24 33.88
C SER A 2 -3.21 -10.68 33.39
N LYS A 3 -3.94 -9.94 34.22
CA LYS A 3 -5.16 -9.23 33.79
C LYS A 3 -4.86 -8.27 32.63
N SER A 4 -3.70 -7.61 32.66
CA SER A 4 -3.22 -6.72 31.61
C SER A 4 -3.01 -7.45 30.27
N ASP A 5 -2.52 -8.69 30.30
CA ASP A 5 -2.29 -9.47 29.07
C ASP A 5 -3.62 -9.84 28.40
N LYS A 6 -4.67 -10.08 29.20
CA LYS A 6 -6.01 -10.38 28.70
C LYS A 6 -6.67 -9.15 28.08
N ASP A 7 -6.55 -7.99 28.72
CA ASP A 7 -7.10 -6.73 28.21
C ASP A 7 -6.39 -6.31 26.92
N TYR A 8 -5.07 -6.53 26.83
CA TYR A 8 -4.30 -6.29 25.62
C TYR A 8 -4.70 -7.23 24.47
N GLN A 9 -4.84 -8.53 24.75
CA GLN A 9 -5.28 -9.49 23.73
C GLN A 9 -6.69 -9.16 23.22
N TYR A 10 -7.61 -8.79 24.11
CA TYR A 10 -8.95 -8.36 23.72
C TYR A 10 -8.91 -7.17 22.75
N LEU A 11 -8.08 -6.16 23.01
CA LEU A 11 -7.92 -5.02 22.12
C LEU A 11 -7.37 -5.42 20.75
N ILE A 12 -6.40 -6.33 20.70
CA ILE A 12 -5.89 -6.88 19.43
C ILE A 12 -7.02 -7.55 18.66
N ASP A 13 -7.80 -8.40 19.32
CA ASP A 13 -8.89 -9.13 18.67
C ASP A 13 -9.96 -8.17 18.10
N GLU A 14 -10.29 -7.10 18.82
CA GLU A 14 -11.21 -6.07 18.33
C GLU A 14 -10.63 -5.27 17.15
N ILE A 15 -9.33 -4.96 17.16
CA ILE A 15 -8.66 -4.31 16.03
C ILE A 15 -8.69 -5.21 14.78
N GLU A 16 -8.42 -6.50 14.93
CA GLU A 16 -8.44 -7.44 13.80
C GLU A 16 -9.84 -7.60 13.21
N LYS A 17 -10.90 -7.58 14.03
CA LYS A 17 -12.29 -7.52 13.56
C LYS A 17 -12.57 -6.27 12.72
N LEU A 18 -12.11 -5.10 13.19
CA LEU A 18 -12.29 -3.84 12.46
C LEU A 18 -11.55 -3.85 11.12
N LYS A 19 -10.30 -4.33 11.09
CA LYS A 19 -9.54 -4.49 9.84
C LYS A 19 -10.25 -5.40 8.85
N PHE A 20 -10.73 -6.56 9.32
CA PHE A 20 -11.48 -7.50 8.48
C PHE A 20 -12.75 -6.87 7.90
N HIS A 21 -13.50 -6.12 8.72
CA HIS A 21 -14.69 -5.42 8.28
C HIS A 21 -14.37 -4.36 7.22
N ASN A 22 -13.34 -3.54 7.43
CA ASN A 22 -12.94 -2.50 6.48
C ASN A 22 -12.52 -3.09 5.13
N ARG A 23 -11.76 -4.19 5.12
CA ARG A 23 -11.40 -4.90 3.87
C ARG A 23 -12.63 -5.46 3.16
N SER A 24 -13.58 -6.02 3.92
CA SER A 24 -14.83 -6.56 3.38
C SER A 24 -15.68 -5.46 2.73
N LEU A 25 -15.75 -4.27 3.35
CA LEU A 25 -16.46 -3.12 2.80
C LEU A 25 -15.80 -2.61 1.51
N LEU A 26 -14.47 -2.45 1.48
CA LEU A 26 -13.75 -2.06 0.26
C LEU A 26 -13.97 -3.07 -0.87
N THR A 27 -13.94 -4.36 -0.56
CA THR A 27 -14.22 -5.43 -1.53
C THR A 27 -15.64 -5.33 -2.07
N LEU A 28 -16.63 -5.06 -1.20
CA LEU A 28 -18.02 -4.92 -1.61
C LEU A 28 -18.23 -3.69 -2.50
N ILE A 29 -17.64 -2.55 -2.14
CA ILE A 29 -17.66 -1.34 -2.96
C ILE A 29 -17.10 -1.65 -4.34
N GLY A 30 -15.94 -2.31 -4.39
CA GLY A 30 -15.33 -2.74 -5.64
C GLY A 30 -16.20 -3.64 -6.51
N ASN A 31 -16.92 -4.57 -5.91
CA ASN A 31 -17.84 -5.45 -6.63
C ASN A 31 -19.10 -4.73 -7.14
N LEU A 32 -19.50 -3.63 -6.51
CA LEU A 32 -20.71 -2.87 -6.87
C LEU A 32 -20.40 -1.73 -7.84
N HIS A 33 -19.19 -1.17 -7.76
CA HIS A 33 -18.74 0.01 -8.47
C HIS A 33 -17.32 -0.23 -9.02
N GLU A 34 -17.19 -1.17 -9.96
CA GLU A 34 -15.89 -1.57 -10.53
C GLU A 34 -15.13 -0.38 -11.14
N GLU A 35 -15.87 0.56 -11.72
CA GLU A 35 -15.38 1.83 -12.27
C GLU A 35 -14.82 2.81 -11.21
N GLU A 36 -15.27 2.72 -9.95
CA GLU A 36 -14.73 3.54 -8.86
C GLU A 36 -13.39 3.01 -8.33
N LEU A 37 -13.04 1.74 -8.62
CA LEU A 37 -11.73 1.18 -8.28
C LEU A 37 -10.62 1.57 -9.25
N GLU A 38 -10.95 2.09 -10.43
CA GLU A 38 -9.94 2.56 -11.41
C GLU A 38 -9.02 3.64 -10.81
N ASN A 39 -9.50 4.38 -9.80
CA ASN A 39 -8.75 5.44 -9.12
C ASN A 39 -8.53 5.15 -7.64
N THR A 40 -8.18 3.91 -7.29
CA THR A 40 -7.89 3.54 -5.90
C THR A 40 -6.84 4.49 -5.31
N THR A 41 -7.14 5.03 -4.13
CA THR A 41 -6.32 5.99 -3.38
C THR A 41 -5.38 5.30 -2.41
N ILE A 42 -4.37 6.03 -1.91
CA ILE A 42 -3.46 5.51 -0.90
C ILE A 42 -4.17 5.15 0.40
N HIS A 43 -5.28 5.82 0.73
CA HIS A 43 -6.05 5.54 1.94
C HIS A 43 -6.71 4.15 1.88
N GLU A 44 -7.20 3.77 0.70
CA GLU A 44 -7.79 2.45 0.47
C GLU A 44 -6.70 1.39 0.42
N ALA A 45 -5.57 1.67 -0.24
CA ALA A 45 -4.42 0.77 -0.26
C ALA A 45 -3.89 0.48 1.15
N VAL A 46 -3.81 1.48 2.04
CA VAL A 46 -3.39 1.31 3.44
C VAL A 46 -4.28 0.30 4.17
N VAL A 47 -5.59 0.35 3.95
CA VAL A 47 -6.54 -0.58 4.58
C VAL A 47 -6.42 -1.98 3.96
N SER A 48 -6.36 -2.06 2.64
CA SER A 48 -6.27 -3.33 1.90
C SER A 48 -5.01 -4.11 2.23
N PHE A 49 -3.88 -3.41 2.34
CA PHE A 49 -2.56 -3.99 2.61
C PHE A 49 -2.13 -3.94 4.08
N ASP A 50 -2.93 -3.34 4.97
CA ASP A 50 -2.61 -3.15 6.40
C ASP A 50 -1.27 -2.45 6.63
N LEU A 51 -1.02 -1.39 5.86
CA LEU A 51 0.24 -0.66 5.90
C LEU A 51 0.34 0.19 7.14
N SER A 52 1.49 0.10 7.82
CA SER A 52 1.77 0.95 8.96
C SER A 52 2.20 2.35 8.52
N LYS A 53 2.14 3.32 9.46
CA LYS A 53 2.71 4.65 9.26
C LYS A 53 4.21 4.60 8.92
N ASN A 54 4.95 3.64 9.48
CA ASN A 54 6.38 3.50 9.21
C ASN A 54 6.61 3.01 7.78
N ASP A 55 5.82 2.02 7.33
CA ASP A 55 5.90 1.48 5.97
C ASP A 55 5.71 2.60 4.94
N LEU A 56 4.69 3.44 5.13
CA LEU A 56 4.42 4.58 4.25
C LEU A 56 5.54 5.62 4.25
N ARG A 57 6.17 5.86 5.41
CA ARG A 57 7.26 6.83 5.53
C ARG A 57 8.51 6.33 4.80
N GLU A 58 8.88 5.08 5.01
CA GLU A 58 10.05 4.48 4.36
C GLU A 58 9.81 4.31 2.85
N LEU A 59 8.61 3.90 2.45
CA LEU A 59 8.24 3.81 1.03
C LEU A 59 8.27 5.19 0.36
N LYS A 60 7.79 6.24 1.03
CA LYS A 60 7.92 7.62 0.55
C LYS A 60 9.39 7.99 0.30
N GLU A 61 10.26 7.72 1.25
CA GLU A 61 11.70 8.00 1.09
C GLU A 61 12.28 7.23 -0.09
N LEU A 62 11.87 5.97 -0.27
CA LEU A 62 12.31 5.15 -1.39
C LEU A 62 11.83 5.71 -2.75
N ILE A 63 10.56 6.12 -2.86
CA ILE A 63 9.98 6.74 -4.07
C ILE A 63 10.71 8.05 -4.41
N MET A 64 10.94 8.91 -3.43
CA MET A 64 11.59 10.21 -3.65
C MET A 64 13.06 10.10 -4.08
N ASN A 65 13.71 8.98 -3.76
CA ASN A 65 15.11 8.70 -4.11
C ASN A 65 15.24 7.67 -5.24
N TYR A 66 14.20 7.50 -6.07
CA TYR A 66 14.27 6.58 -7.20
C TYR A 66 15.36 7.02 -8.20
N ASP A 67 16.29 6.11 -8.48
CA ASP A 67 17.49 6.35 -9.28
C ASP A 67 17.48 5.60 -10.63
N LYS A 68 16.30 5.12 -11.07
CA LYS A 68 16.10 4.29 -12.27
C LYS A 68 16.70 2.88 -12.16
N ASN A 69 17.14 2.46 -10.98
CA ASN A 69 17.51 1.08 -10.72
C ASN A 69 16.31 0.29 -10.16
N ARG A 70 15.53 -0.30 -11.07
CA ARG A 70 14.33 -1.09 -10.76
C ARG A 70 14.59 -2.24 -9.79
N PHE A 71 15.66 -2.99 -10.03
CA PHE A 71 16.02 -4.12 -9.17
C PHE A 71 16.31 -3.64 -7.75
N ALA A 72 17.12 -2.59 -7.59
CA ALA A 72 17.40 -2.04 -6.27
C ALA A 72 16.16 -1.45 -5.60
N PHE A 73 15.27 -0.80 -6.37
CA PHE A 73 14.00 -0.27 -5.88
C PHE A 73 13.10 -1.38 -5.33
N GLU A 74 12.87 -2.46 -6.10
CA GLU A 74 12.07 -3.61 -5.66
C GLU A 74 12.66 -4.31 -4.44
N GLN A 75 13.99 -4.52 -4.41
CA GLN A 75 14.64 -5.17 -3.27
C GLN A 75 14.54 -4.31 -2.00
N LYS A 76 14.75 -2.99 -2.10
CA LYS A 76 14.61 -2.08 -0.97
C LYS A 76 13.16 -2.03 -0.47
N ALA A 77 12.18 -2.04 -1.38
CA ALA A 77 10.78 -2.06 -1.02
C ALA A 77 10.41 -3.33 -0.24
N LEU A 78 10.84 -4.50 -0.70
CA LEU A 78 10.61 -5.77 0.01
C LEU A 78 11.23 -5.82 1.42
N LEU A 79 12.34 -5.09 1.64
CA LEU A 79 12.96 -4.97 2.97
C LEU A 79 12.14 -4.10 3.93
N ILE A 80 11.37 -3.13 3.42
CA ILE A 80 10.47 -2.30 4.23
C ILE A 80 9.28 -3.14 4.68
N ASN A 81 8.59 -3.76 3.72
CA ASN A 81 7.46 -4.63 3.98
C ASN A 81 7.34 -5.69 2.87
N PRO A 82 7.25 -7.00 3.18
CA PRO A 82 7.09 -8.05 2.18
C PRO A 82 5.86 -7.90 1.26
N VAL A 83 4.86 -7.13 1.68
CA VAL A 83 3.71 -6.77 0.85
C VAL A 83 4.12 -6.01 -0.41
N PHE A 84 5.23 -5.28 -0.40
CA PHE A 84 5.73 -4.50 -1.54
C PHE A 84 6.45 -5.37 -2.58
N SER A 85 5.81 -6.47 -2.98
CA SER A 85 6.16 -7.18 -4.22
C SER A 85 6.02 -6.23 -5.41
N ARG A 86 6.66 -6.54 -6.56
CA ARG A 86 6.66 -5.65 -7.73
C ARG A 86 5.26 -5.13 -8.10
N ASP A 87 4.29 -6.03 -8.24
CA ASP A 87 2.94 -5.65 -8.68
C ASP A 87 2.23 -4.78 -7.64
N ASN A 88 2.30 -5.18 -6.36
CA ASN A 88 1.74 -4.40 -5.26
C ASN A 88 2.43 -3.04 -5.10
N LEU A 89 3.75 -2.99 -5.27
CA LEU A 89 4.54 -1.77 -5.20
C LEU A 89 4.12 -0.78 -6.28
N LEU A 90 3.99 -1.23 -7.53
CA LEU A 90 3.53 -0.38 -8.63
C LEU A 90 2.09 0.09 -8.42
N PHE A 91 1.21 -0.81 -7.96
CA PHE A 91 -0.15 -0.45 -7.60
C PHE A 91 -0.21 0.60 -6.48
N ILE A 92 0.62 0.46 -5.43
CA ILE A 92 0.67 1.42 -4.33
C ILE A 92 1.26 2.77 -4.80
N VAL A 93 2.25 2.76 -5.70
CA VAL A 93 2.77 3.99 -6.33
C VAL A 93 1.67 4.68 -7.13
N GLU A 94 0.88 3.94 -7.90
CA GLU A 94 -0.30 4.46 -8.60
C GLU A 94 -1.33 5.04 -7.62
N CYS A 95 -1.59 4.37 -6.50
CA CYS A 95 -2.48 4.88 -5.45
C CYS A 95 -2.00 6.22 -4.85
N PHE A 96 -0.70 6.42 -4.69
CA PHE A 96 -0.15 7.72 -4.32
C PHE A 96 -0.46 8.78 -5.38
N VAL A 97 -0.24 8.47 -6.66
CA VAL A 97 -0.51 9.38 -7.78
C VAL A 97 -2.00 9.74 -7.85
N ASN A 98 -2.90 8.77 -7.72
CA ASN A 98 -4.36 8.96 -7.69
C ASN A 98 -4.81 9.84 -6.51
N SER A 99 -4.02 9.86 -5.44
CA SER A 99 -4.25 10.73 -4.27
C SER A 99 -3.57 12.09 -4.40
N GLU A 100 -3.10 12.45 -5.60
CA GLU A 100 -2.32 13.66 -5.89
C GLU A 100 -1.01 13.79 -5.07
N MET A 101 -0.46 12.66 -4.60
CA MET A 101 0.77 12.60 -3.81
C MET A 101 1.93 12.08 -4.66
N PHE A 102 3.11 12.70 -4.50
CA PHE A 102 4.35 12.30 -5.20
C PHE A 102 4.21 12.18 -6.72
N THR A 103 3.26 12.91 -7.32
CA THR A 103 2.81 12.71 -8.71
C THR A 103 3.95 12.70 -9.72
N THR A 104 4.94 13.59 -9.59
CA THR A 104 6.10 13.64 -10.49
C THR A 104 6.93 12.36 -10.43
N MET A 105 7.43 11.98 -9.24
CA MET A 105 8.29 10.79 -9.10
C MET A 105 7.50 9.49 -9.27
N GLY A 106 6.26 9.45 -8.80
CA GLY A 106 5.36 8.32 -9.01
C GLY A 106 5.14 8.04 -10.48
N ASN A 107 4.80 9.06 -11.28
CA ASN A 107 4.68 8.89 -12.73
C ASN A 107 6.01 8.52 -13.40
N GLU A 108 7.14 9.08 -12.97
CA GLU A 108 8.45 8.69 -13.50
C GLU A 108 8.75 7.20 -13.27
N ILE A 109 8.45 6.68 -12.09
CA ILE A 109 8.56 5.23 -11.78
C ILE A 109 7.63 4.43 -12.68
N LEU A 110 6.33 4.77 -12.70
CA LEU A 110 5.33 4.03 -13.48
C LEU A 110 5.68 3.98 -14.98
N ASP A 111 6.11 5.11 -15.55
CA ASP A 111 6.51 5.20 -16.96
C ASP A 111 7.79 4.43 -17.26
N ASP A 112 8.73 4.39 -16.32
CA ASP A 112 9.92 3.56 -16.46
C ASP A 112 9.52 2.08 -16.61
N TYR A 113 8.61 1.58 -15.76
CA TYR A 113 8.12 0.20 -15.83
C TYR A 113 7.30 -0.11 -17.08
N LYS A 114 6.52 0.84 -17.62
CA LYS A 114 5.76 0.66 -18.87
C LYS A 114 6.65 0.41 -20.10
N LYS A 115 7.86 0.98 -20.15
CA LYS A 115 8.79 0.89 -21.31
C LYS A 115 9.32 -0.52 -21.62
N ILE A 116 9.05 -1.52 -20.78
CA ILE A 116 9.46 -2.92 -21.01
C ILE A 116 8.33 -3.78 -21.60
N ASN A 117 7.07 -3.35 -21.47
CA ASN A 117 5.91 -4.13 -21.94
C ASN A 117 5.51 -3.80 -23.40
N ASN A 118 6.29 -2.96 -24.08
CA ASN A 118 6.21 -2.63 -25.51
C ASN A 118 7.52 -3.02 -26.20
#